data_AF-A0A7J6AB98-F1
#
_entry.id   AF-A0A7J6AB98-F1
#
_cell.length_a   1.000
_cell.length_b   1.000
_cell.length_c   1.000
_cell.angle_alpha   90.00
_cell.angle_beta   90.00
_cell.angle_gamma   90.00
#
_symmetry.space_group_name_H-M   'P 1'
#
loop_
_entity.id
_entity.type
_entity.pdbx_description
1 polymer ?
#
loop_
_entity_poly.entity_id
_entity_poly.type
_entity_poly.pdbx_seq_one_letter_code
_entity_poly.pdbx_strand_id
1 'polypeptide(L)'
;METVLENKLFLIKTLSAKPNLLNFILQYVQQDKIITKRDYSDLNSSNQTPMNIIIDLLDTVMDRGDATCCKFVDLLKRKEVQENFPDLKERFIPSPTSHNQDNPVEAANEVDDCYPVTRRPLGHCLIINNHTFEDRTRLSTRKGTDADRDALTEVFLRMHFIVEERRDLVSSDMQNTAKEFAAMDHSRMDAFVCCILSHGEKGTVFGIDGESVAIRDLTLPFAECSTLTGKPKLFFIQACQGKDLQKGVLMHDGSEDELEDDYKKADFTSVPLEADFLIGMSTVESYKSFRHTTEGSIYIQDLCKHLKVCCPKKEDILSILTKVNRSVSAKDLKRHKQMPEPRYTLTRKLVLPMD
;
A
#
# COMPACT_ATOMS: atom_id res chain seq x y z
N MET A 1 -12.95 12.26 -17.49
CA MET A 1 -13.86 13.02 -18.36
C MET A 1 -14.58 14.12 -17.58
N GLU A 2 -15.18 13.80 -16.44
CA GLU A 2 -15.92 14.74 -15.56
C GLU A 2 -15.15 16.04 -15.28
N THR A 3 -13.87 15.97 -14.86
CA THR A 3 -13.06 17.16 -14.61
C THR A 3 -12.83 18.06 -15.84
N VAL A 4 -12.65 17.48 -17.03
CA VAL A 4 -12.49 18.25 -18.27
C VAL A 4 -13.82 18.90 -18.66
N LEU A 5 -14.93 18.16 -18.50
CA LEU A 5 -16.27 18.65 -18.79
C LEU A 5 -16.69 19.80 -17.87
N GLU A 6 -16.51 19.66 -16.56
CA GLU A 6 -16.78 20.69 -15.55
C GLU A 6 -15.99 21.98 -15.79
N ASN A 7 -14.79 21.85 -16.37
CA ASN A 7 -13.89 22.97 -16.63
C ASN A 7 -13.87 23.40 -18.10
N LYS A 8 -14.73 22.83 -18.97
CA LYS A 8 -14.65 23.03 -20.44
C LYS A 8 -14.65 24.51 -20.84
N LEU A 9 -15.59 25.32 -20.30
CA LEU A 9 -15.67 26.75 -20.60
C LEU A 9 -14.44 27.54 -20.11
N PHE A 10 -13.92 27.16 -18.94
CA PHE A 10 -12.71 27.76 -18.38
C PHE A 10 -11.49 27.44 -19.28
N LEU A 11 -11.32 26.18 -19.65
CA LEU A 11 -10.21 25.72 -20.49
C LEU A 11 -10.24 26.36 -21.88
N ILE A 12 -11.42 26.47 -22.52
CA ILE A 12 -11.57 27.17 -23.79
C ILE A 12 -11.07 28.60 -23.65
N LYS A 13 -11.57 29.34 -22.65
CA LYS A 13 -11.20 30.74 -22.43
C LYS A 13 -9.70 30.91 -22.15
N THR A 14 -9.15 30.09 -21.26
CA THR A 14 -7.75 30.20 -20.81
C THR A 14 -6.76 29.82 -21.90
N LEU A 15 -7.00 28.72 -22.61
CA LEU A 15 -6.06 28.23 -23.63
C LEU A 15 -6.16 29.02 -24.94
N SER A 16 -7.35 29.53 -25.30
CA SER A 16 -7.50 30.37 -26.50
C SER A 16 -7.03 31.81 -26.31
N ALA A 17 -6.81 32.27 -25.07
CA ALA A 17 -6.42 33.65 -24.77
C ALA A 17 -5.00 34.02 -25.25
N LYS A 18 -4.15 33.03 -25.52
CA LYS A 18 -2.77 33.23 -26.00
C LYS A 18 -2.52 32.44 -27.28
N PRO A 19 -2.93 32.95 -28.46
CA PRO A 19 -2.79 32.24 -29.74
C PRO A 19 -1.35 31.79 -30.06
N ASN A 20 -0.35 32.59 -29.67
CA ASN A 20 1.06 32.26 -29.88
C ASN A 20 1.54 31.04 -29.07
N LEU A 21 0.82 30.69 -28.00
CA LEU A 21 1.09 29.52 -27.14
C LEU A 21 0.09 28.38 -27.38
N LEU A 22 -0.82 28.52 -28.34
CA LEU A 22 -1.70 27.43 -28.74
C LEU A 22 -0.90 26.26 -29.34
N ASN A 23 0.02 26.59 -30.24
CA ASN A 23 0.93 25.59 -30.83
C ASN A 23 1.78 24.89 -29.77
N PHE A 24 2.11 25.58 -28.68
CA PHE A 24 2.82 24.98 -27.54
C PHE A 24 1.97 23.86 -26.92
N ILE A 25 0.70 24.13 -26.60
CA ILE A 25 -0.21 23.09 -26.08
C ILE A 25 -0.42 21.95 -27.08
N LEU A 26 -0.62 22.26 -28.36
CA LEU A 26 -0.78 21.24 -29.41
C LEU A 26 0.45 20.32 -29.53
N GLN A 27 1.66 20.87 -29.39
CA GLN A 27 2.90 20.09 -29.37
C GLN A 27 2.96 19.16 -28.17
N TYR A 28 2.58 19.62 -26.96
CA TYR A 28 2.56 18.77 -25.78
C TYR A 28 1.53 17.64 -25.88
N VAL A 29 0.30 17.93 -26.32
CA VAL A 29 -0.72 16.87 -26.47
C VAL A 29 -0.34 15.84 -27.54
N GLN A 30 0.45 16.24 -28.56
CA GLN A 30 1.02 15.31 -29.53
C GLN A 30 2.20 14.52 -28.95
N GLN A 31 3.15 15.19 -28.29
CA GLN A 31 4.35 14.59 -27.69
C GLN A 31 3.99 13.54 -26.63
N ASP A 32 3.03 13.87 -25.77
CA ASP A 32 2.54 13.00 -24.70
C ASP A 32 1.55 11.93 -25.20
N LYS A 33 1.30 11.88 -26.52
CA LYS A 33 0.36 10.96 -27.18
C LYS A 33 -1.04 11.01 -26.55
N ILE A 34 -1.48 12.20 -26.14
CA ILE A 34 -2.84 12.47 -25.67
C ILE A 34 -3.79 12.43 -26.87
N ILE A 35 -3.34 12.96 -28.00
CA ILE A 35 -4.00 12.84 -29.30
C ILE A 35 -3.09 12.10 -30.29
N THR A 36 -3.66 11.54 -31.34
CA THR A 36 -2.88 10.85 -32.38
C THR A 36 -2.19 11.83 -33.33
N LYS A 37 -1.20 11.35 -34.08
CA LYS A 37 -0.57 12.15 -35.15
C LYS A 37 -1.59 12.65 -36.18
N ARG A 38 -2.63 11.86 -36.44
CA ARG A 38 -3.72 12.23 -37.34
C ARG A 38 -4.53 13.39 -36.77
N ASP A 39 -4.99 13.27 -35.52
CA ASP A 39 -5.75 14.34 -34.85
C ASP A 39 -4.93 15.64 -34.78
N TYR A 40 -3.62 15.55 -34.48
CA TYR A 40 -2.75 16.72 -34.48
C TYR A 40 -2.67 17.37 -35.88
N SER A 41 -2.50 16.57 -36.93
CA SER A 41 -2.51 17.08 -38.30
C SER A 41 -3.85 17.72 -38.66
N ASP A 42 -4.97 17.16 -38.22
CA ASP A 42 -6.30 17.70 -38.47
C ASP A 42 -6.53 19.02 -37.71
N LEU A 43 -6.10 19.10 -36.45
CA LEU A 43 -6.15 20.32 -35.63
C LEU A 43 -5.20 21.42 -36.12
N ASN A 44 -4.06 21.05 -36.74
CA ASN A 44 -3.02 21.99 -37.17
C ASN A 44 -3.07 22.34 -38.68
N SER A 45 -3.90 21.67 -39.47
CA SER A 45 -4.05 21.91 -40.92
C SER A 45 -5.26 22.78 -41.28
N SER A 46 -6.09 23.11 -40.31
CA SER A 46 -7.35 23.81 -40.51
C SER A 46 -7.15 25.34 -40.39
N ASN A 47 -7.80 26.13 -41.26
CA ASN A 47 -7.89 27.60 -41.15
C ASN A 47 -8.81 28.03 -39.97
N GLN A 48 -8.74 27.35 -38.84
CA GLN A 48 -9.62 27.56 -37.69
C GLN A 48 -9.11 28.68 -36.79
N THR A 49 -10.04 29.27 -36.04
CA THR A 49 -9.67 30.20 -34.96
C THR A 49 -9.06 29.43 -33.78
N PRO A 50 -8.20 30.07 -32.97
CA PRO A 50 -7.63 29.45 -31.76
C PRO A 50 -8.68 28.84 -30.82
N MET A 51 -9.86 29.46 -30.74
CA MET A 51 -10.96 28.98 -29.92
C MET A 51 -11.54 27.67 -30.47
N ASN A 52 -11.75 27.57 -31.79
CA ASN A 52 -12.29 26.36 -32.41
C ASN A 52 -11.29 25.21 -32.32
N ILE A 53 -9.99 25.48 -32.48
CA ILE A 53 -8.94 24.47 -32.30
C ILE A 53 -8.95 23.89 -30.89
N ILE A 54 -9.15 24.72 -29.85
CA ILE A 54 -9.25 24.23 -28.46
C ILE A 54 -10.55 23.47 -28.23
N ILE A 55 -11.67 23.88 -28.83
CA ILE A 55 -12.93 23.14 -28.74
C ILE A 55 -12.76 21.74 -29.34
N ASP A 56 -12.24 21.66 -30.55
CA ASP A 56 -12.01 20.39 -31.26
C ASP A 56 -10.99 19.51 -30.50
N LEU A 57 -9.96 20.12 -29.91
CA LEU A 57 -9.01 19.42 -29.04
C LEU A 57 -9.70 18.83 -27.81
N LEU A 58 -10.52 19.60 -27.10
CA LEU A 58 -11.22 19.12 -25.91
C LEU A 58 -12.22 18.02 -26.24
N ASP A 59 -12.96 18.16 -27.35
CA ASP A 59 -13.89 17.14 -27.82
C ASP A 59 -13.15 15.86 -28.21
N THR A 60 -12.03 15.97 -28.93
CA THR A 60 -11.14 14.84 -29.25
C THR A 60 -10.62 14.14 -27.99
N VAL A 61 -10.22 14.91 -26.96
CA VAL A 61 -9.74 14.38 -25.68
C VAL A 61 -10.86 13.67 -24.91
N MET A 62 -12.08 14.19 -24.95
CA MET A 62 -13.25 13.60 -24.27
C MET A 62 -13.75 12.34 -24.98
N ASP A 63 -13.82 12.34 -26.32
CA ASP A 63 -14.28 11.18 -27.11
C ASP A 63 -13.37 9.95 -26.95
N ARG A 64 -12.09 10.17 -26.61
CA ARG A 64 -11.11 9.11 -26.33
C ARG A 64 -11.19 8.53 -24.90
N GLY A 65 -12.15 8.97 -24.09
CA GLY A 65 -12.44 8.40 -22.78
C GLY A 65 -11.58 8.92 -21.62
N ASP A 66 -11.84 8.39 -20.43
CA ASP A 66 -11.34 8.92 -19.16
C ASP A 66 -9.81 8.97 -19.05
N ALA A 67 -9.11 7.94 -19.54
CA ALA A 67 -7.66 7.88 -19.49
C ALA A 67 -7.00 9.05 -20.26
N THR A 68 -7.57 9.43 -21.40
CA THR A 68 -7.08 10.54 -22.23
C THR A 68 -7.36 11.88 -21.56
N CYS A 69 -8.54 12.03 -20.95
CA CYS A 69 -8.88 13.19 -20.13
C CYS A 69 -7.93 13.37 -18.93
N CYS A 70 -7.57 12.28 -18.24
CA CYS A 70 -6.62 12.34 -17.12
C CYS A 70 -5.24 12.83 -17.56
N LYS A 71 -4.70 12.28 -18.66
CA LYS A 71 -3.42 12.75 -19.23
C LYS A 71 -3.45 14.23 -19.60
N PHE A 72 -4.56 14.69 -20.18
CA PHE A 72 -4.74 16.11 -20.50
C PHE A 72 -4.78 16.98 -19.24
N VAL A 73 -5.49 16.55 -18.19
CA VAL A 73 -5.49 17.24 -16.89
C VAL A 73 -4.09 17.29 -16.26
N ASP A 74 -3.32 16.20 -16.34
CA ASP A 74 -1.97 16.17 -15.78
C ASP A 74 -0.99 17.03 -16.59
N LEU A 75 -1.16 17.13 -17.91
CA LEU A 75 -0.46 18.13 -18.74
C LEU A 75 -0.73 19.56 -18.24
N LEU A 76 -2.00 19.90 -17.93
CA LEU A 76 -2.37 21.22 -17.40
C LEU A 76 -1.79 21.52 -16.01
N LYS A 77 -1.39 20.48 -15.26
CA LYS A 77 -0.71 20.63 -13.96
C LYS A 77 0.80 20.84 -14.07
N ARG A 78 1.41 20.65 -15.24
CA ARG A 78 2.86 20.78 -15.41
C ARG A 78 3.31 22.20 -15.18
N LYS A 79 4.46 22.36 -14.50
CA LYS A 79 5.04 23.67 -14.19
C LYS A 79 5.25 24.50 -15.46
N GLU A 80 5.78 23.92 -16.54
CA GLU A 80 6.01 24.65 -17.80
C GLU A 80 4.69 25.14 -18.45
N VAL A 81 3.62 24.35 -18.36
CA VAL A 81 2.30 24.72 -18.88
C VAL A 81 1.69 25.84 -18.02
N GLN A 82 1.80 25.74 -16.70
CA GLN A 82 1.27 26.73 -15.77
C GLN A 82 2.06 28.04 -15.73
N GLU A 83 3.35 28.02 -16.06
CA GLU A 83 4.13 29.24 -16.27
C GLU A 83 3.63 30.03 -17.49
N ASN A 84 3.20 29.31 -18.53
CA ASN A 84 2.63 29.89 -19.74
C ASN A 84 1.14 30.28 -19.60
N PHE A 85 0.39 29.54 -18.79
CA PHE A 85 -1.03 29.76 -18.49
C PHE A 85 -1.27 29.81 -16.97
N PRO A 86 -0.95 30.94 -16.30
CA PRO A 86 -1.01 31.05 -14.84
C PRO A 86 -2.40 30.80 -14.24
N ASP A 87 -3.46 31.17 -14.96
CA ASP A 87 -4.85 30.98 -14.53
C ASP A 87 -5.16 29.49 -14.28
N LEU A 88 -4.44 28.56 -14.93
CA LEU A 88 -4.62 27.12 -14.68
C LEU A 88 -4.34 26.74 -13.21
N LYS A 89 -3.50 27.49 -12.50
CA LYS A 89 -3.21 27.24 -11.06
C LYS A 89 -4.44 27.40 -10.17
N GLU A 90 -5.46 28.14 -10.61
CA GLU A 90 -6.72 28.30 -9.86
C GLU A 90 -7.52 26.99 -9.79
N ARG A 91 -7.35 26.10 -10.79
CA ARG A 91 -8.17 24.88 -10.93
C ARG A 91 -7.36 23.59 -11.03
N PHE A 92 -6.07 23.68 -11.32
CA PHE A 92 -5.16 22.56 -11.52
C PHE A 92 -3.89 22.80 -10.69
N ILE A 93 -3.78 22.18 -9.51
CA ILE A 93 -2.64 22.39 -8.61
C ILE A 93 -1.44 21.56 -9.11
N PRO A 94 -0.23 22.15 -9.22
CA PRO A 94 0.94 21.43 -9.71
C PRO A 94 1.39 20.32 -8.76
N SER A 95 1.71 19.16 -9.32
CA SER A 95 2.42 18.09 -8.62
C SER A 95 3.91 18.46 -8.46
N PRO A 96 4.57 18.10 -7.35
CA PRO A 96 5.99 18.43 -7.13
C PRO A 96 6.89 17.64 -8.10
N THR A 97 7.60 18.33 -9.01
CA THR A 97 8.53 17.76 -9.98
C THR A 97 9.99 17.75 -9.48
N SER A 98 10.67 16.62 -9.69
CA SER A 98 12.13 16.47 -9.70
C SER A 98 12.66 16.54 -11.15
N HIS A 99 13.65 17.38 -11.42
CA HIS A 99 14.37 17.45 -12.70
C HIS A 99 15.69 16.67 -12.64
N ASN A 100 16.00 15.85 -13.67
CA ASN A 100 17.15 16.04 -14.58
C ASN A 100 17.16 15.02 -15.74
N GLN A 101 17.75 15.43 -16.87
CA GLN A 101 17.58 14.95 -18.26
C GLN A 101 18.56 13.84 -18.74
N ASP A 102 18.12 13.19 -19.84
CA ASP A 102 18.83 12.57 -20.98
C ASP A 102 19.52 11.19 -20.89
N ASN A 103 18.81 10.13 -21.35
CA ASN A 103 19.20 9.30 -22.50
C ASN A 103 18.02 8.39 -22.95
N PRO A 104 17.86 8.07 -24.25
CA PRO A 104 16.72 7.32 -24.77
C PRO A 104 16.93 5.81 -24.62
N VAL A 105 16.31 5.21 -23.61
CA VAL A 105 16.06 3.76 -23.56
C VAL A 105 14.56 3.58 -23.55
N GLU A 106 14.10 2.74 -24.48
CA GLU A 106 12.72 2.30 -24.67
C GLU A 106 11.98 2.18 -23.33
N ALA A 107 11.03 3.08 -23.08
CA ALA A 107 10.13 2.99 -21.93
C ALA A 107 9.16 1.82 -22.16
N ALA A 108 9.65 0.61 -21.92
CA ALA A 108 8.83 -0.47 -21.39
C ALA A 108 8.07 0.12 -20.20
N ASN A 109 6.73 0.03 -20.26
CA ASN A 109 5.77 0.29 -19.18
C ASN A 109 6.42 0.81 -17.89
N GLU A 110 6.40 2.13 -17.64
CA GLU A 110 6.63 2.65 -16.29
C GLU A 110 5.48 2.14 -15.42
N VAL A 111 5.68 0.94 -14.86
CA VAL A 111 4.94 0.42 -13.74
C VAL A 111 5.17 1.43 -12.64
N ASP A 112 4.09 2.07 -12.17
CA ASP A 112 4.16 2.89 -10.96
C ASP A 112 4.87 2.07 -9.87
N ASP A 113 6.05 2.51 -9.49
CA ASP A 113 6.98 1.82 -8.58
C ASP A 113 6.35 1.68 -7.18
N CYS A 114 5.24 2.37 -6.91
CA CYS A 114 4.52 2.38 -5.64
C CYS A 114 3.04 1.97 -5.78
N TYR A 115 2.45 1.50 -4.67
CA TYR A 115 1.00 1.41 -4.56
C TYR A 115 0.38 2.81 -4.39
N PRO A 116 -0.76 3.10 -5.06
CA PRO A 116 -1.50 4.31 -4.79
C PRO A 116 -2.16 4.23 -3.41
N VAL A 117 -1.77 5.13 -2.51
CA VAL A 117 -2.28 5.21 -1.12
C VAL A 117 -2.71 6.64 -0.80
N THR A 118 -3.80 7.04 -1.43
CA THR A 118 -4.30 8.43 -1.46
C THR A 118 -5.71 8.58 -0.90
N ARG A 119 -6.48 7.50 -0.82
CA ARG A 119 -7.87 7.51 -0.36
C ARG A 119 -7.97 7.73 1.13
N ARG A 120 -9.10 8.30 1.54
CA ARG A 120 -9.50 8.53 2.93
C ARG A 120 -10.97 8.10 3.09
N PRO A 121 -11.28 7.08 3.92
CA PRO A 121 -10.33 6.27 4.70
C PRO A 121 -9.36 5.48 3.80
N LEU A 122 -8.16 5.21 4.30
CA LEU A 122 -7.15 4.46 3.57
C LEU A 122 -7.52 2.97 3.45
N GLY A 123 -8.19 2.46 4.48
CA GLY A 123 -8.54 1.05 4.62
C GLY A 123 -9.23 0.76 5.96
N HIS A 124 -9.66 -0.49 6.15
CA HIS A 124 -9.91 -1.03 7.48
C HIS A 124 -8.61 -1.54 8.12
N CYS A 125 -8.50 -1.36 9.43
CA CYS A 125 -7.49 -1.98 10.27
C CYS A 125 -8.21 -2.80 11.36
N LEU A 126 -8.26 -4.11 11.17
CA LEU A 126 -8.81 -5.06 12.14
C LEU A 126 -7.73 -5.40 13.18
N ILE A 127 -8.04 -5.26 14.47
CA ILE A 127 -7.17 -5.72 15.56
C ILE A 127 -7.90 -6.84 16.31
N ILE A 128 -7.42 -8.07 16.17
CA ILE A 128 -7.86 -9.20 17.00
C ILE A 128 -6.96 -9.25 18.25
N ASN A 129 -7.52 -8.90 19.40
CA ASN A 129 -6.80 -8.79 20.67
C ASN A 129 -7.27 -9.86 21.65
N ASN A 130 -6.58 -11.01 21.69
CA ASN A 130 -6.87 -12.09 22.62
C ASN A 130 -6.04 -11.90 23.89
N HIS A 131 -6.70 -11.47 24.97
CA HIS A 131 -6.14 -11.21 26.29
C HIS A 131 -6.39 -12.37 27.25
N THR A 132 -7.63 -12.83 27.38
CA THR A 132 -8.08 -13.78 28.41
C THR A 132 -8.49 -15.10 27.76
N PHE A 133 -7.73 -16.15 28.04
CA PHE A 133 -7.99 -17.50 27.51
C PHE A 133 -8.81 -18.28 28.52
N GLU A 134 -9.66 -19.19 28.04
CA GLU A 134 -10.50 -20.02 28.89
C GLU A 134 -9.66 -20.88 29.84
N ASP A 135 -10.10 -21.02 31.09
CA ASP A 135 -9.34 -21.70 32.15
C ASP A 135 -8.92 -23.14 31.77
N ARG A 136 -9.75 -23.83 30.97
CA ARG A 136 -9.49 -25.21 30.52
C ARG A 136 -8.27 -25.35 29.60
N THR A 137 -7.83 -24.27 28.95
CA THR A 137 -6.76 -24.28 27.93
C THR A 137 -5.36 -24.35 28.53
N ARG A 138 -5.21 -23.99 29.80
CA ARG A 138 -3.91 -23.79 30.48
C ARG A 138 -3.03 -22.70 29.85
N LEU A 139 -3.57 -21.91 28.91
CA LEU A 139 -2.88 -20.76 28.34
C LEU A 139 -2.98 -19.59 29.32
N SER A 140 -1.87 -18.87 29.50
CA SER A 140 -1.83 -17.75 30.44
C SER A 140 -2.47 -16.49 29.86
N THR A 141 -3.04 -15.65 30.71
CA THR A 141 -3.51 -14.31 30.33
C THR A 141 -2.39 -13.48 29.71
N ARG A 142 -2.67 -12.80 28.59
CA ARG A 142 -1.69 -12.02 27.82
C ARG A 142 -1.54 -10.58 28.33
N LYS A 143 -1.25 -10.40 29.63
CA LYS A 143 -1.08 -9.06 30.27
C LYS A 143 -0.19 -8.11 29.44
N GLY A 144 -0.65 -6.90 29.20
CA GLY A 144 0.06 -5.91 28.39
C GLY A 144 -0.26 -5.96 26.90
N THR A 145 -1.06 -6.91 26.41
CA THR A 145 -1.56 -6.89 25.01
C THR A 145 -2.41 -5.66 24.71
N ASP A 146 -3.09 -5.10 25.71
CA ASP A 146 -3.89 -3.89 25.54
C ASP A 146 -2.99 -2.67 25.21
N ALA A 147 -1.75 -2.64 25.70
CA ALA A 147 -0.77 -1.61 25.32
C ALA A 147 -0.32 -1.74 23.85
N ASP A 148 -0.26 -2.97 23.32
CA ASP A 148 -0.03 -3.22 21.90
C ASP A 148 -1.22 -2.76 21.06
N ARG A 149 -2.45 -3.12 21.48
CA ARG A 149 -3.70 -2.66 20.85
C ARG A 149 -3.78 -1.14 20.81
N ASP A 150 -3.45 -0.46 21.90
CA ASP A 150 -3.45 1.01 21.99
C ASP A 150 -2.43 1.63 21.03
N ALA A 151 -1.19 1.10 21.00
CA ALA A 151 -0.13 1.59 20.12
C ALA A 151 -0.46 1.40 18.63
N LEU A 152 -1.02 0.24 18.26
CA LEU A 152 -1.48 -0.03 16.90
C LEU A 152 -2.64 0.88 16.51
N THR A 153 -3.61 1.06 17.41
CA THR A 153 -4.76 1.95 17.18
C THR A 153 -4.31 3.37 16.92
N GLU A 154 -3.42 3.91 17.75
CA GLU A 154 -2.87 5.26 17.56
C GLU A 154 -2.20 5.41 16.19
N VAL A 155 -1.34 4.45 15.81
CA VAL A 155 -0.59 4.51 14.55
C VAL A 155 -1.51 4.44 13.35
N PHE A 156 -2.42 3.47 13.31
CA PHE A 156 -3.26 3.26 12.13
C PHE A 156 -4.37 4.31 12.00
N LEU A 157 -4.85 4.91 13.09
CA LEU A 157 -5.71 6.09 13.03
C LEU A 157 -5.00 7.29 12.38
N ARG A 158 -3.72 7.53 12.72
CA ARG A 158 -2.91 8.60 12.09
C ARG A 158 -2.59 8.36 10.62
N MET A 159 -2.74 7.12 10.16
CA MET A 159 -2.63 6.71 8.76
C MET A 159 -3.99 6.68 8.04
N HIS A 160 -5.06 7.18 8.68
CA HIS A 160 -6.42 7.27 8.13
C HIS A 160 -7.11 5.92 7.90
N PHE A 161 -6.71 4.88 8.63
CA PHE A 161 -7.48 3.64 8.68
C PHE A 161 -8.68 3.79 9.61
N ILE A 162 -9.75 3.08 9.27
CA ILE A 162 -10.84 2.78 10.20
C ILE A 162 -10.35 1.62 11.08
N VAL A 163 -10.02 1.91 12.34
CA VAL A 163 -9.51 0.90 13.27
C VAL A 163 -10.66 0.27 14.06
N GLU A 164 -10.72 -1.06 14.04
CA GLU A 164 -11.73 -1.85 14.76
C GLU A 164 -11.08 -2.96 15.57
N GLU A 165 -11.36 -3.01 16.88
CA GLU A 165 -10.95 -4.10 17.75
C GLU A 165 -12.02 -5.20 17.79
N ARG A 166 -11.58 -6.46 17.78
CA ARG A 166 -12.35 -7.62 18.22
C ARG A 166 -11.57 -8.30 19.34
N ARG A 167 -12.16 -8.40 20.52
CA ARG A 167 -11.50 -8.84 21.74
C ARG A 167 -11.90 -10.26 22.12
N ASP A 168 -10.93 -11.04 22.57
CA ASP A 168 -11.13 -12.36 23.19
C ASP A 168 -12.01 -13.30 22.32
N LEU A 169 -11.62 -13.47 21.05
CA LEU A 169 -12.32 -14.34 20.11
C LEU A 169 -11.91 -15.80 20.26
N VAL A 170 -12.90 -16.70 20.26
CA VAL A 170 -12.68 -18.15 20.05
C VAL A 170 -12.26 -18.40 18.61
N SER A 171 -11.71 -19.59 18.33
CA SER A 171 -11.09 -19.90 17.04
C SER A 171 -12.06 -19.80 15.86
N SER A 172 -13.32 -20.23 16.05
CA SER A 172 -14.38 -20.07 15.04
C SER A 172 -14.69 -18.60 14.75
N ASP A 173 -14.72 -17.77 15.79
CA ASP A 173 -15.08 -16.35 15.67
C ASP A 173 -13.96 -15.53 15.04
N MET A 174 -12.70 -15.94 15.22
CA MET A 174 -11.57 -15.38 14.47
C MET A 174 -11.75 -15.60 12.96
N GLN A 175 -12.09 -16.81 12.55
CA GLN A 175 -12.32 -17.13 11.14
C GLN A 175 -13.56 -16.41 10.58
N ASN A 176 -14.64 -16.35 11.36
CA ASN A 176 -15.86 -15.64 10.96
C ASN A 176 -15.61 -14.14 10.82
N THR A 177 -14.83 -13.55 11.74
CA THR A 177 -14.42 -12.14 11.68
C THR A 177 -13.57 -11.88 10.44
N ALA A 178 -12.61 -12.74 10.11
CA ALA A 178 -11.82 -12.61 8.89
C ALA A 178 -12.70 -12.61 7.63
N LYS A 179 -13.67 -13.52 7.56
CA LYS A 179 -14.66 -13.58 6.47
C LYS A 179 -15.56 -12.35 6.42
N GLU A 180 -16.02 -11.85 7.58
CA GLU A 180 -16.82 -10.63 7.70
C GLU A 180 -16.09 -9.44 7.07
N PHE A 181 -14.85 -9.18 7.46
CA PHE A 181 -14.05 -8.07 6.92
C PHE A 181 -13.70 -8.27 5.44
N ALA A 182 -13.39 -9.50 5.02
CA ALA A 182 -13.12 -9.79 3.61
C ALA A 182 -14.36 -9.60 2.71
N ALA A 183 -15.56 -9.77 3.26
CA ALA A 183 -16.83 -9.58 2.54
C ALA A 183 -17.26 -8.11 2.42
N MET A 184 -16.60 -7.17 3.10
CA MET A 184 -16.87 -5.74 2.98
C MET A 184 -16.48 -5.20 1.59
N ASP A 185 -17.07 -4.06 1.21
CA ASP A 185 -16.68 -3.37 -0.03
C ASP A 185 -15.45 -2.47 0.18
N HIS A 186 -14.29 -2.94 -0.27
CA HIS A 186 -13.03 -2.20 -0.22
C HIS A 186 -12.77 -1.37 -1.47
N SER A 187 -13.72 -1.29 -2.43
CA SER A 187 -13.53 -0.62 -3.72
C SER A 187 -13.14 0.85 -3.56
N ARG A 188 -13.58 1.47 -2.46
CA ARG A 188 -13.30 2.87 -2.09
C ARG A 188 -12.08 3.06 -1.19
N MET A 189 -11.29 2.01 -0.97
CA MET A 189 -10.10 2.00 -0.12
C MET A 189 -8.87 1.57 -0.92
N ASP A 190 -7.69 1.84 -0.39
CA ASP A 190 -6.41 1.55 -1.05
C ASP A 190 -5.64 0.42 -0.37
N ALA A 191 -5.92 0.09 0.89
CA ALA A 191 -5.20 -0.94 1.63
C ALA A 191 -6.12 -1.66 2.64
N PHE A 192 -5.66 -2.81 3.12
CA PHE A 192 -6.25 -3.49 4.28
C PHE A 192 -5.16 -3.87 5.29
N VAL A 193 -5.46 -3.75 6.58
CA VAL A 193 -4.58 -4.14 7.67
C VAL A 193 -5.31 -5.09 8.63
N CYS A 194 -4.64 -6.15 9.05
CA CYS A 194 -5.07 -7.00 10.16
C CYS A 194 -3.93 -7.24 11.15
N CYS A 195 -4.15 -6.92 12.42
CA CYS A 195 -3.22 -7.19 13.51
C CYS A 195 -3.78 -8.30 14.39
N ILE A 196 -3.00 -9.34 14.64
CA ILE A 196 -3.42 -10.47 15.48
C ILE A 196 -2.50 -10.54 16.69
N LEU A 197 -3.06 -10.33 17.89
CA LEU A 197 -2.36 -10.36 19.17
C LEU A 197 -2.87 -11.58 19.95
N SER A 198 -2.17 -12.71 19.87
CA SER A 198 -2.61 -13.94 20.54
C SER A 198 -1.44 -14.82 21.01
N HIS A 199 -1.76 -15.98 21.59
CA HIS A 199 -0.84 -17.12 21.63
C HIS A 199 -0.84 -17.81 20.26
N GLY A 200 0.10 -18.72 20.05
CA GLY A 200 0.19 -19.50 18.84
C GLY A 200 1.38 -20.44 18.85
N GLU A 201 1.51 -21.16 17.75
CA GLU A 201 2.63 -22.03 17.45
C GLU A 201 2.95 -21.97 15.95
N LYS A 202 3.82 -22.85 15.46
CA LYS A 202 4.30 -22.80 14.08
C LYS A 202 3.13 -22.77 13.07
N GLY A 203 3.01 -21.68 12.33
CA GLY A 203 2.01 -21.48 11.29
C GLY A 203 0.58 -21.18 11.79
N THR A 204 0.37 -21.09 13.11
CA THR A 204 -0.98 -20.95 13.68
C THR A 204 -1.02 -19.89 14.78
N VAL A 205 -2.24 -19.39 15.03
CA VAL A 205 -2.60 -18.55 16.18
C VAL A 205 -3.73 -19.22 16.94
N PHE A 206 -3.87 -18.93 18.23
CA PHE A 206 -4.90 -19.56 19.06
C PHE A 206 -6.09 -18.64 19.31
N GLY A 207 -7.30 -19.20 19.27
CA GLY A 207 -8.47 -18.57 19.88
C GLY A 207 -8.41 -18.64 21.41
N ILE A 208 -9.29 -17.92 22.10
CA ILE A 208 -9.36 -17.98 23.57
C ILE A 208 -9.79 -19.37 24.10
N ASP A 209 -10.41 -20.17 23.25
CA ASP A 209 -10.73 -21.58 23.45
C ASP A 209 -9.51 -22.50 23.39
N GLY A 210 -8.34 -21.97 23.06
CA GLY A 210 -7.07 -22.69 22.96
C GLY A 210 -6.93 -23.54 21.70
N GLU A 211 -7.93 -23.53 20.83
CA GLU A 211 -7.88 -24.20 19.53
C GLU A 211 -7.00 -23.41 18.55
N SER A 212 -6.39 -24.12 17.61
CA SER A 212 -5.48 -23.52 16.63
C SER A 212 -6.19 -23.10 15.36
N VAL A 213 -5.87 -21.91 14.86
CA VAL A 213 -6.28 -21.40 13.54
C VAL A 213 -5.04 -21.19 12.70
N ALA A 214 -5.00 -21.79 11.51
CA ALA A 214 -3.89 -21.54 10.58
C ALA A 214 -3.90 -20.08 10.14
N ILE A 215 -2.73 -19.44 10.09
CA ILE A 215 -2.61 -18.06 9.62
C ILE A 215 -3.19 -17.94 8.20
N ARG A 216 -2.99 -18.98 7.38
CA ARG A 216 -3.55 -19.07 6.03
C ARG A 216 -5.08 -18.95 6.01
N ASP A 217 -5.78 -19.56 6.97
CA ASP A 217 -7.25 -19.51 7.04
C ASP A 217 -7.76 -18.11 7.37
N LEU A 218 -6.92 -17.28 8.00
CA LEU A 218 -7.22 -15.88 8.30
C LEU A 218 -6.85 -14.94 7.13
N THR A 219 -5.87 -15.29 6.29
CA THR A 219 -5.45 -14.48 5.15
C THR A 219 -6.21 -14.81 3.86
N LEU A 220 -6.58 -16.08 3.65
CA LEU A 220 -7.20 -16.57 2.41
C LEU A 220 -8.49 -15.81 2.02
N PRO A 221 -9.42 -15.49 2.95
CA PRO A 221 -10.61 -14.72 2.59
C PRO A 221 -10.29 -13.38 1.92
N PHE A 222 -9.18 -12.73 2.30
CA PHE A 222 -8.76 -11.46 1.72
C PHE A 222 -8.04 -11.62 0.37
N ALA A 223 -7.47 -12.80 0.10
CA ALA A 223 -6.91 -13.15 -1.20
C ALA A 223 -8.03 -13.34 -2.23
N GLU A 224 -9.14 -13.93 -1.79
CA GLU A 224 -10.36 -14.15 -2.59
C GLU A 224 -11.25 -12.89 -2.71
N CYS A 225 -10.92 -11.81 -1.99
CA CYS A 225 -11.66 -10.55 -2.03
C CYS A 225 -11.32 -9.73 -3.29
N SER A 226 -12.25 -9.71 -4.25
CA SER A 226 -12.08 -9.01 -5.53
C SER A 226 -11.88 -7.49 -5.40
N THR A 227 -12.47 -6.85 -4.38
CA THR A 227 -12.34 -5.41 -4.15
C THR A 227 -10.97 -5.02 -3.52
N LEU A 228 -10.17 -6.02 -3.14
CA LEU A 228 -8.78 -5.90 -2.66
C LEU A 228 -7.73 -6.38 -3.67
N THR A 229 -8.12 -6.79 -4.88
CA THR A 229 -7.17 -7.16 -5.94
C THR A 229 -6.29 -5.97 -6.31
N GLY A 230 -4.97 -6.17 -6.38
CA GLY A 230 -3.99 -5.11 -6.68
C GLY A 230 -3.71 -4.14 -5.52
N LYS A 231 -4.30 -4.37 -4.34
CA LYS A 231 -4.15 -3.50 -3.16
C LYS A 231 -3.32 -4.19 -2.07
N PRO A 232 -2.44 -3.48 -1.35
CA PRO A 232 -1.66 -4.05 -0.26
C PRO A 232 -2.55 -4.57 0.88
N LYS A 233 -2.28 -5.81 1.29
CA LYS A 233 -2.94 -6.53 2.39
C LYS A 233 -1.91 -6.86 3.46
N LEU A 234 -1.90 -6.10 4.55
CA LEU A 234 -0.87 -6.18 5.59
C LEU A 234 -1.37 -6.95 6.81
N PHE A 235 -0.63 -7.96 7.23
CA PHE A 235 -0.92 -8.75 8.42
C PHE A 235 0.25 -8.63 9.40
N PHE A 236 -0.01 -8.15 10.61
CA PHE A 236 1.01 -8.06 11.68
C PHE A 236 0.64 -9.02 12.80
N ILE A 237 1.45 -10.07 12.97
CA ILE A 237 1.09 -11.21 13.81
C ILE A 237 2.05 -11.30 15.00
N GLN A 238 1.51 -10.98 16.16
CA GLN A 238 2.18 -11.15 17.45
C GLN A 238 1.66 -12.41 18.13
N ALA A 239 2.26 -13.53 17.72
CA ALA A 239 2.12 -14.85 18.34
C ALA A 239 3.49 -15.56 18.40
N CYS A 240 3.66 -16.49 19.35
CA CYS A 240 4.80 -17.40 19.31
C CYS A 240 4.69 -18.31 18.07
N GLN A 241 5.82 -18.74 17.51
CA GLN A 241 5.86 -19.70 16.39
C GLN A 241 6.56 -21.01 16.78
N GLY A 242 6.74 -21.23 18.08
CA GLY A 242 7.25 -22.45 18.67
C GLY A 242 7.62 -22.28 20.14
N LYS A 243 8.25 -23.30 20.71
CA LYS A 243 8.58 -23.38 22.14
C LYS A 243 10.06 -23.08 22.43
N ASP A 244 10.89 -22.92 21.40
CA ASP A 244 12.32 -22.72 21.56
C ASP A 244 12.65 -21.27 21.90
N LEU A 245 13.73 -21.08 22.64
CA LEU A 245 14.26 -19.77 22.99
C LEU A 245 15.43 -19.45 22.06
N GLN A 246 15.36 -18.31 21.36
CA GLN A 246 16.39 -17.97 20.37
C GLN A 246 17.69 -17.57 21.06
N LYS A 247 18.77 -18.29 20.74
CA LYS A 247 20.13 -18.01 21.22
C LYS A 247 20.88 -17.13 20.22
N GLY A 248 21.74 -16.24 20.71
CA GLY A 248 22.66 -15.49 19.85
C GLY A 248 23.77 -16.40 19.32
N VAL A 249 24.15 -16.24 18.06
CA VAL A 249 25.24 -16.98 17.40
C VAL A 249 26.30 -15.97 16.95
N LEU A 250 27.59 -16.34 17.02
CA LEU A 250 28.70 -15.60 16.42
C LEU A 250 28.82 -16.00 14.94
N MET A 251 28.94 -15.02 14.04
CA MET A 251 28.82 -15.23 12.59
C MET A 251 30.01 -16.02 12.02
N HIS A 252 29.71 -16.98 11.14
CA HIS A 252 30.61 -17.50 10.11
C HIS A 252 29.84 -17.55 8.78
N ASP A 253 30.59 -17.48 7.70
CA ASP A 253 30.24 -17.17 6.32
C ASP A 253 30.19 -18.43 5.42
N GLY A 254 29.28 -18.40 4.43
CA GLY A 254 29.12 -19.40 3.34
C GLY A 254 27.87 -20.28 3.49
N SER A 255 27.17 -20.72 2.44
CA SER A 255 27.23 -20.52 0.98
C SER A 255 25.88 -20.98 0.38
N GLU A 256 25.63 -20.65 -0.90
CA GLU A 256 24.40 -20.87 -1.68
C GLU A 256 24.12 -22.34 -2.05
N ASP A 257 22.86 -22.63 -2.40
CA ASP A 257 22.50 -23.65 -3.41
C ASP A 257 21.16 -23.29 -4.11
N GLU A 258 21.13 -23.55 -5.42
CA GLU A 258 20.13 -23.20 -6.43
C GLU A 258 19.02 -24.26 -6.61
N LEU A 259 17.84 -23.85 -7.11
CA LEU A 259 16.99 -24.67 -8.01
C LEU A 259 16.20 -23.75 -8.95
N GLU A 260 16.37 -23.93 -10.27
CA GLU A 260 15.57 -23.32 -11.35
C GLU A 260 14.50 -24.29 -11.87
N ASP A 261 13.34 -23.76 -12.27
CA ASP A 261 12.35 -24.47 -13.11
C ASP A 261 11.91 -23.54 -14.26
N ASP A 262 11.82 -24.12 -15.45
CA ASP A 262 11.57 -23.48 -16.75
C ASP A 262 10.16 -22.85 -16.86
N TYR A 263 10.06 -21.53 -17.08
CA TYR A 263 8.79 -20.80 -17.21
C TYR A 263 8.43 -20.48 -18.67
N LYS A 264 7.31 -21.04 -19.17
CA LYS A 264 6.74 -20.67 -20.48
C LYS A 264 5.74 -19.52 -20.32
N LYS A 265 5.92 -18.46 -21.12
CA LYS A 265 5.13 -17.22 -21.12
C LYS A 265 3.68 -17.51 -21.55
N ALA A 266 2.73 -17.34 -20.62
CA ALA A 266 1.30 -17.32 -20.91
C ALA A 266 0.82 -15.87 -21.11
N ASP A 267 0.03 -15.65 -22.15
CA ASP A 267 -0.42 -14.34 -22.62
C ASP A 267 -1.71 -13.90 -21.91
N PHE A 268 -1.68 -13.84 -20.58
CA PHE A 268 -2.76 -13.33 -19.72
C PHE A 268 -2.17 -12.54 -18.54
N THR A 269 -2.52 -11.26 -18.41
CA THR A 269 -2.20 -10.45 -17.23
C THR A 269 -3.17 -10.80 -16.09
N SER A 270 -3.00 -11.98 -15.48
CA SER A 270 -3.68 -12.34 -14.23
C SER A 270 -2.72 -12.14 -13.05
N VAL A 271 -3.18 -11.43 -12.03
CA VAL A 271 -2.44 -11.31 -10.76
C VAL A 271 -2.61 -12.62 -9.98
N PRO A 272 -1.54 -13.20 -9.40
CA PRO A 272 -1.66 -14.37 -8.53
C PRO A 272 -2.62 -14.11 -7.36
N LEU A 273 -3.41 -15.11 -6.97
CA LEU A 273 -4.42 -14.99 -5.91
C LEU A 273 -3.85 -14.42 -4.60
N GLU A 274 -2.64 -14.84 -4.22
CA GLU A 274 -1.96 -14.43 -2.99
C GLU A 274 -0.96 -13.28 -3.21
N ALA A 275 -1.10 -12.50 -4.29
CA ALA A 275 -0.28 -11.32 -4.52
C ALA A 275 -0.66 -10.14 -3.62
N ASP A 276 0.27 -9.20 -3.46
CA ASP A 276 0.10 -7.97 -2.70
C ASP A 276 -0.12 -8.19 -1.19
N PHE A 277 0.39 -9.29 -0.64
CA PHE A 277 0.40 -9.55 0.80
C PHE A 277 1.73 -9.16 1.44
N LEU A 278 1.66 -8.70 2.69
CA LEU A 278 2.79 -8.59 3.60
C LEU A 278 2.39 -9.18 4.94
N ILE A 279 3.09 -10.20 5.40
CA ILE A 279 2.91 -10.81 6.71
C ILE A 279 4.15 -10.50 7.54
N GLY A 280 4.01 -9.62 8.53
CA GLY A 280 5.02 -9.32 9.53
C GLY A 280 4.86 -10.23 10.76
N MET A 281 5.69 -11.27 10.86
CA MET A 281 5.71 -12.16 12.01
C MET A 281 6.63 -11.60 13.12
N SER A 282 6.16 -11.64 14.36
CA SER A 282 6.94 -11.13 15.51
C SER A 282 8.21 -11.92 15.82
N THR A 283 8.32 -13.16 15.34
CA THR A 283 9.48 -14.04 15.52
C THR A 283 9.52 -15.07 14.39
N VAL A 284 10.72 -15.50 14.01
CA VAL A 284 10.97 -16.63 13.09
C VAL A 284 10.39 -17.94 13.63
N GLU A 285 10.14 -18.89 12.72
CA GLU A 285 9.61 -20.22 13.05
C GLU A 285 10.37 -20.92 14.20
N SER A 286 9.66 -21.70 15.01
CA SER A 286 10.15 -22.47 16.16
C SER A 286 10.45 -21.66 17.43
N TYR A 287 10.52 -20.33 17.35
CA TYR A 287 10.91 -19.48 18.47
C TYR A 287 9.77 -18.75 19.18
N LYS A 288 10.01 -18.36 20.43
CA LYS A 288 9.11 -17.51 21.22
C LYS A 288 9.22 -16.05 20.81
N SER A 289 8.12 -15.31 21.00
CA SER A 289 8.09 -13.85 21.00
C SER A 289 7.88 -13.33 22.42
N PHE A 290 8.54 -12.23 22.78
CA PHE A 290 8.57 -11.70 24.14
C PHE A 290 7.64 -10.50 24.31
N ARG A 291 7.00 -10.43 25.48
CA ARG A 291 6.08 -9.36 25.86
C ARG A 291 6.35 -8.85 27.27
N HIS A 292 6.39 -7.54 27.42
CA HIS A 292 6.36 -6.89 28.72
C HIS A 292 4.93 -6.85 29.25
N THR A 293 4.74 -7.10 30.54
CA THR A 293 3.40 -7.25 31.12
C THR A 293 2.61 -5.94 31.19
N THR A 294 3.26 -4.79 31.01
CA THR A 294 2.63 -3.46 31.07
C THR A 294 2.91 -2.59 29.85
N GLU A 295 4.02 -2.81 29.14
CA GLU A 295 4.45 -1.93 28.04
C GLU A 295 4.13 -2.51 26.66
N GLY A 296 3.59 -3.73 26.60
CA GLY A 296 3.33 -4.42 25.34
C GLY A 296 4.48 -5.29 24.87
N SER A 297 4.34 -5.86 23.68
CA SER A 297 5.33 -6.74 23.05
C SER A 297 6.44 -5.97 22.38
N ILE A 298 7.64 -6.52 22.46
CA ILE A 298 8.84 -5.87 21.90
C ILE A 298 8.68 -5.59 20.41
N TYR A 299 8.10 -6.55 19.68
CA TYR A 299 7.86 -6.41 18.25
C TYR A 299 6.85 -5.31 17.93
N ILE A 300 5.65 -5.33 18.53
CA ILE A 300 4.60 -4.36 18.20
C ILE A 300 5.00 -2.94 18.62
N GLN A 301 5.64 -2.79 19.78
CA GLN A 301 6.12 -1.48 20.23
C GLN A 301 7.21 -0.93 19.30
N ASP A 302 8.17 -1.76 18.88
CA ASP A 302 9.19 -1.32 17.90
C ASP A 302 8.59 -1.06 16.53
N LEU A 303 7.64 -1.87 16.07
CA LEU A 303 6.91 -1.66 14.82
C LEU A 303 6.21 -0.29 14.85
N CYS A 304 5.38 -0.03 15.86
CA CYS A 304 4.66 1.23 15.99
C CYS A 304 5.62 2.42 16.08
N LYS A 305 6.71 2.30 16.85
CA LYS A 305 7.74 3.35 16.95
C LYS A 305 8.37 3.66 15.59
N HIS A 306 8.75 2.65 14.82
CA HIS A 306 9.38 2.86 13.52
C HIS A 306 8.40 3.39 12.49
N LEU A 307 7.14 2.93 12.47
CA LEU A 307 6.09 3.50 11.63
C LEU A 307 5.92 4.99 11.92
N LYS A 308 5.79 5.38 13.21
CA LYS A 308 5.67 6.80 13.62
C LYS A 308 6.80 7.69 13.14
N VAL A 309 8.03 7.17 13.11
CA VAL A 309 9.23 7.95 12.77
C VAL A 309 9.52 7.95 11.27
N CYS A 310 9.21 6.87 10.56
CA CYS A 310 9.68 6.63 9.19
C CYS A 310 8.59 6.89 8.14
N CYS A 311 7.30 6.68 8.46
CA CYS A 311 6.21 6.99 7.53
C CYS A 311 6.15 8.49 7.15
N PRO A 312 6.30 9.46 8.08
CA PRO A 312 6.38 10.88 7.72
C PRO A 312 7.58 11.22 6.81
N LYS A 313 8.62 10.37 6.81
CA LYS A 313 9.81 10.50 5.94
C LYS A 313 9.66 9.79 4.59
N LYS A 314 8.47 9.25 4.31
CA LYS A 314 8.14 8.51 3.08
C LYS A 314 9.01 7.27 2.86
N GLU A 315 9.45 6.62 3.94
CA GLU A 315 10.14 5.34 3.82
C GLU A 315 9.14 4.21 3.50
N ASP A 316 9.55 3.27 2.66
CA ASP A 316 8.73 2.12 2.30
C ASP A 316 8.64 1.11 3.46
N ILE A 317 7.55 0.34 3.49
CA ILE A 317 7.25 -0.59 4.58
C ILE A 317 8.34 -1.66 4.80
N LEU A 318 9.02 -2.12 3.76
CA LEU A 318 10.05 -3.16 3.89
C LEU A 318 11.32 -2.57 4.50
N SER A 319 11.69 -1.34 4.13
CA SER A 319 12.76 -0.59 4.80
C SER A 319 12.44 -0.36 6.29
N ILE A 320 11.19 -0.01 6.60
CA ILE A 320 10.74 0.15 7.99
C ILE A 320 10.85 -1.17 8.75
N LEU A 321 10.36 -2.28 8.19
CA LEU A 321 10.43 -3.61 8.82
C LEU A 321 11.87 -4.10 9.00
N THR A 322 12.78 -3.73 8.09
CA THR A 322 14.22 -3.99 8.25
C THR A 322 14.79 -3.26 9.47
N LYS A 323 14.38 -2.00 9.71
CA LYS A 323 14.76 -1.26 10.92
C LYS A 323 14.14 -1.88 12.19
N VAL A 324 12.91 -2.39 12.11
CA VAL A 324 12.28 -3.15 13.20
C VAL A 324 13.10 -4.40 13.51
N ASN A 325 13.47 -5.20 12.50
CA ASN A 325 14.33 -6.38 12.69
C ASN A 325 15.64 -6.02 13.38
N ARG A 326 16.31 -4.95 12.94
CA ARG A 326 17.55 -4.47 13.58
C ARG A 326 17.34 -4.06 15.04
N SER A 327 16.26 -3.33 15.33
CA SER A 327 15.93 -2.87 16.68
C SER A 327 15.61 -4.03 17.63
N VAL A 328 14.74 -4.94 17.21
CA VAL A 328 14.31 -6.08 18.02
C VAL A 328 15.47 -7.04 18.26
N SER A 329 16.24 -7.36 17.20
CA SER A 329 17.39 -8.26 17.32
C SER A 329 18.55 -7.69 18.13
N ALA A 330 18.66 -6.38 18.29
CA ALA A 330 19.67 -5.77 19.15
C ALA A 330 19.36 -5.92 20.66
N LYS A 331 18.08 -6.07 21.05
CA LYS A 331 17.68 -6.17 22.46
C LYS A 331 18.19 -7.46 23.12
N ASP A 332 18.55 -7.37 24.40
CA ASP A 332 18.89 -8.53 25.24
C ASP A 332 17.69 -8.88 26.13
N LEU A 333 17.12 -10.06 25.93
CA LEU A 333 15.89 -10.53 26.57
C LEU A 333 16.21 -11.62 27.58
N LYS A 334 17.00 -11.25 28.60
CA LYS A 334 17.50 -12.18 29.63
C LYS A 334 18.33 -13.31 29.03
N ARG A 335 19.36 -12.97 28.23
CA ARG A 335 20.23 -13.90 27.48
C ARG A 335 19.57 -14.60 26.29
N HIS A 336 18.42 -14.08 25.86
CA HIS A 336 17.72 -14.56 24.66
C HIS A 336 17.57 -13.42 23.66
N LYS A 337 17.35 -13.79 22.42
CA LYS A 337 17.12 -12.88 21.30
C LYS A 337 15.71 -13.09 20.76
N GLN A 338 15.29 -12.17 19.90
CA GLN A 338 14.07 -12.30 19.12
C GLN A 338 14.39 -11.75 17.73
N MET A 339 14.00 -12.48 16.69
CA MET A 339 14.19 -12.05 15.30
C MET A 339 12.84 -12.07 14.59
N PRO A 340 12.21 -10.91 14.34
CA PRO A 340 11.01 -10.84 13.53
C PRO A 340 11.28 -11.20 12.06
N GLU A 341 10.23 -11.63 11.36
CA GLU A 341 10.33 -12.14 9.99
C GLU A 341 9.19 -11.58 9.13
N PRO A 342 9.49 -10.65 8.21
CA PRO A 342 8.53 -10.26 7.17
C PRO A 342 8.56 -11.26 6.00
N ARG A 343 7.38 -11.71 5.57
CA ARG A 343 7.15 -12.49 4.34
C ARG A 343 6.22 -11.71 3.43
N TYR A 344 6.52 -11.60 2.14
CA TYR A 344 5.73 -10.74 1.27
C TYR A 344 5.65 -11.23 -0.17
N THR A 345 4.56 -10.84 -0.80
CA THR A 345 4.26 -10.95 -2.24
C THR A 345 3.85 -9.58 -2.80
N LEU A 346 4.22 -8.49 -2.11
CA LEU A 346 4.08 -7.12 -2.59
C LEU A 346 4.76 -6.99 -3.96
N THR A 347 4.04 -6.40 -4.92
CA THR A 347 4.49 -6.21 -6.30
C THR A 347 4.98 -4.78 -6.56
N ARG A 348 4.79 -3.87 -5.61
CA ARG A 348 5.21 -2.47 -5.66
C ARG A 348 5.70 -2.00 -4.28
N LYS A 349 6.43 -0.89 -4.24
CA LYS A 349 6.80 -0.24 -2.96
C LYS A 349 5.53 0.27 -2.28
N LEU A 350 5.48 0.12 -0.96
CA LEU A 350 4.36 0.63 -0.16
C LEU A 350 4.87 1.70 0.80
N VAL A 351 4.45 2.95 0.59
CA VAL A 351 4.79 4.09 1.43
C VAL A 351 3.51 4.59 2.11
N LEU A 352 3.29 4.20 3.37
CA LEU A 352 2.07 4.57 4.09
C LEU A 352 2.09 6.06 4.49
N PRO A 353 1.01 6.82 4.26
CA PRO A 353 0.91 8.21 4.71
C PRO A 353 0.77 8.25 6.23
N MET A 354 1.24 9.33 6.86
CA MET A 354 1.03 9.57 8.29
C MET A 354 0.98 11.06 8.58
N ASP A 355 -0.06 11.47 9.30
CA ASP A 355 -0.28 12.86 9.74
C ASP A 355 0.43 13.16 11.08
#